data_AF-A0A850QW85-F1
#
_entry.id   AF-A0A850QW85-F1
#
_cell.length_a   1.000
_cell.length_b   1.000
_cell.length_c   1.000
_cell.angle_alpha   90.00
_cell.angle_beta   90.00
_cell.angle_gamma   90.00
#
_symmetry.space_group_name_H-M   'P 1'
#
loop_
_entity.id
_entity.type
_entity.pdbx_description
1 polymer ?
#
loop_
_entity_poly.entity_id
_entity_poly.type
_entity_poly.pdbx_seq_one_letter_code
_entity_poly.pdbx_strand_id
1 'polypeptide(L)'
;MRFNLIIVFFLFFHSLISKSAESEKNILFLIKAKITSEVLDFKIKSLKSNPKYLVTEYNSKDEVFNSSTFDIIAVSNIPKVRSETFVYDLSLVKNQAYCKYLDSSFSKIDAPSIFVSNSLGLYDELLITNPIRGLKLDSYVSGFKANSTSAYLEYKKIPSKDFFNHIKYCYGVISLSAGLSL
;
A
#
# COMPACT_ATOMS: atom_id res chain seq x y z
N MET A 1 20.35 77.90 -73.59
CA MET A 1 20.41 78.15 -72.13
C MET A 1 19.08 77.70 -71.54
N ARG A 2 19.01 76.55 -70.84
CA ARG A 2 19.12 76.38 -69.36
C ARG A 2 18.04 77.19 -68.61
N PHE A 3 17.25 76.72 -67.66
CA PHE A 3 16.97 75.45 -66.97
C PHE A 3 15.75 75.74 -66.05
N ASN A 4 14.85 74.79 -65.79
CA ASN A 4 14.35 74.39 -64.44
C ASN A 4 12.94 73.74 -64.46
N LEU A 5 12.99 72.41 -64.43
CA LEU A 5 12.33 71.50 -63.48
C LEU A 5 11.44 72.13 -62.39
N ILE A 6 10.16 71.72 -62.33
CA ILE A 6 9.44 71.50 -61.06
C ILE A 6 8.76 70.14 -61.12
N ILE A 7 9.22 69.25 -60.25
CA ILE A 7 8.64 67.96 -59.90
C ILE A 7 7.73 68.19 -58.68
N VAL A 8 6.49 67.72 -58.73
CA VAL A 8 5.68 67.31 -57.56
C VAL A 8 4.83 66.12 -58.04
N PHE A 9 5.36 64.90 -58.11
CA PHE A 9 5.52 63.90 -57.05
C PHE A 9 4.21 63.51 -56.32
N PHE A 10 3.74 62.30 -56.68
CA PHE A 10 3.04 61.30 -55.87
C PHE A 10 1.52 61.45 -55.66
N LEU A 11 0.78 61.07 -56.70
CA LEU A 11 -0.55 60.49 -56.59
C LEU A 11 -0.48 59.17 -55.79
N PHE A 12 -0.92 59.25 -54.54
CA PHE A 12 -1.93 58.37 -53.95
C PHE A 12 -2.06 56.96 -54.57
N PHE A 13 -1.11 56.09 -54.28
CA PHE A 13 -1.38 54.66 -54.09
C PHE A 13 -0.80 54.26 -52.74
N HIS A 14 -1.45 54.73 -51.68
CA HIS A 14 -1.36 54.06 -50.39
C HIS A 14 -1.95 52.68 -50.60
N SER A 15 -1.03 51.73 -50.71
CA SER A 15 -1.26 50.31 -50.63
C SER A 15 -2.37 50.00 -49.61
N LEU A 16 -3.50 49.50 -50.11
CA LEU A 16 -4.50 48.77 -49.33
C LEU A 16 -3.85 47.47 -48.86
N ILE A 17 -2.88 47.59 -47.94
CA ILE A 17 -2.45 46.48 -47.11
C ILE A 17 -3.58 46.35 -46.10
N SER A 18 -4.52 45.46 -46.37
CA SER A 18 -5.46 44.96 -45.38
C SER A 18 -4.64 44.38 -44.23
N LYS A 19 -4.32 45.20 -43.24
CA LYS A 19 -3.82 44.71 -41.96
C LYS A 19 -5.00 44.01 -41.31
N SER A 20 -5.09 42.68 -41.45
CA SER A 20 -5.96 41.93 -40.56
C SER A 20 -5.38 42.06 -39.16
N ALA A 21 -6.16 42.64 -38.26
CA ALA A 21 -5.84 42.64 -36.84
C ALA A 21 -6.18 41.25 -36.30
N GLU A 22 -5.32 40.28 -36.57
CA GLU A 22 -5.44 38.95 -35.99
C GLU A 22 -4.97 38.99 -34.54
N SER A 23 -5.88 38.65 -33.64
CA SER A 23 -5.64 38.53 -32.20
C SER A 23 -5.63 37.05 -31.85
N GLU A 24 -4.46 36.44 -31.77
CA GLU A 24 -4.32 35.11 -31.18
C GLU A 24 -4.49 35.20 -29.66
N LYS A 25 -5.47 34.46 -29.15
CA LYS A 25 -5.72 34.36 -27.71
C LYS A 25 -5.64 32.89 -27.31
N ASN A 26 -4.61 32.56 -26.53
CA ASN A 26 -4.44 31.21 -26.01
C ASN A 26 -5.58 30.88 -25.04
N ILE A 27 -6.36 29.85 -25.37
CA ILE A 27 -7.33 29.26 -24.45
C ILE A 27 -6.59 28.21 -23.63
N LEU A 28 -6.27 28.55 -22.38
CA LEU A 28 -5.79 27.59 -21.39
C LEU A 28 -6.99 26.77 -20.90
N PHE A 29 -7.09 25.51 -21.36
CA PHE A 29 -8.04 24.56 -20.81
C PHE A 29 -7.33 23.59 -19.86
N LEU A 30 -7.91 23.44 -18.68
CA LEU A 30 -7.41 22.52 -17.66
C LEU A 30 -8.21 21.22 -17.74
N ILE A 31 -7.60 20.15 -18.28
CA ILE A 31 -8.21 18.82 -18.24
C ILE A 31 -7.96 18.23 -16.86
N LYS A 32 -9.03 18.03 -16.08
CA LYS A 32 -9.01 17.28 -14.82
C LYS A 32 -9.67 15.93 -15.05
N ALA A 33 -8.89 14.86 -15.11
CA ALA A 33 -9.40 13.50 -15.07
C ALA A 33 -9.60 13.09 -13.60
N LYS A 34 -10.85 12.77 -13.22
CA LYS A 34 -11.14 12.14 -11.93
C LYS A 34 -11.03 10.63 -12.11
N ILE A 35 -9.87 10.08 -11.78
CA ILE A 35 -9.67 8.62 -11.78
C ILE A 35 -10.32 8.07 -10.52
N THR A 36 -11.46 7.40 -10.67
CA THR A 36 -12.06 6.61 -9.58
C THR A 36 -11.47 5.19 -9.59
N SER A 37 -11.46 4.54 -8.44
CA SER A 37 -10.99 3.15 -8.26
C SER A 37 -11.68 2.15 -9.22
N GLU A 38 -12.91 2.44 -9.62
CA GLU A 38 -13.73 1.65 -10.54
C GLU A 38 -13.19 1.62 -11.98
N VAL A 39 -12.41 2.62 -12.40
CA VAL A 39 -11.95 2.76 -13.80
C VAL A 39 -10.66 1.99 -14.09
N LEU A 40 -9.88 1.63 -13.06
CA LEU A 40 -8.56 1.02 -13.23
C LEU A 40 -8.51 -0.50 -12.98
N ASP A 41 -9.58 -1.12 -12.45
CA ASP A 41 -9.63 -2.54 -12.00
C ASP A 41 -8.38 -2.97 -11.19
N PHE A 42 -7.68 -2.03 -10.55
CA PHE A 42 -6.50 -2.33 -9.77
C PHE A 42 -6.92 -2.84 -8.39
N LYS A 43 -6.25 -3.90 -7.93
CA LYS A 43 -6.47 -4.49 -6.61
C LYS A 43 -5.25 -5.23 -6.11
N ILE A 44 -5.21 -5.50 -4.81
CA ILE A 44 -4.33 -6.51 -4.24
C ILE A 44 -4.86 -7.87 -4.69
N LYS A 45 -4.10 -8.56 -5.54
CA LYS A 45 -4.46 -9.86 -6.12
C LYS A 45 -4.15 -11.01 -5.16
N SER A 46 -3.11 -10.85 -4.33
CA SER A 46 -2.63 -11.89 -3.44
C SER A 46 -2.03 -11.27 -2.18
N LEU A 47 -2.31 -11.88 -1.04
CA LEU A 47 -1.68 -11.62 0.24
C LEU A 47 -1.21 -12.95 0.81
N LYS A 48 0.09 -13.08 1.10
CA LYS A 48 0.70 -14.31 1.59
C LYS A 48 1.66 -14.00 2.73
N SER A 49 1.96 -15.00 3.57
CA SER A 49 3.04 -14.91 4.56
C SER A 49 4.20 -15.82 4.18
N ASN A 50 5.41 -15.44 4.60
CA ASN A 50 6.60 -16.27 4.55
C ASN A 50 7.32 -16.25 5.90
N PRO A 51 7.44 -17.39 6.60
CA PRO A 51 6.90 -18.70 6.25
C PRO A 51 5.36 -18.73 6.30
N LYS A 52 4.76 -19.75 5.67
CA LYS A 52 3.30 -19.96 5.69
C LYS A 52 2.78 -20.37 7.07
N TYR A 53 3.59 -21.10 7.83
CA TYR A 53 3.27 -21.55 9.18
C TYR A 53 4.39 -21.13 10.12
N LEU A 54 4.01 -20.68 11.31
CA LEU A 54 4.95 -20.33 12.38
C LEU A 54 4.86 -21.38 13.47
N VAL A 55 6.01 -21.83 13.93
CA VAL A 55 6.16 -22.73 15.07
C VAL A 55 6.99 -21.97 16.10
N THR A 56 6.45 -21.85 17.31
CA THR A 56 7.14 -21.21 18.43
C THR A 56 7.18 -22.15 19.61
N GLU A 57 8.21 -22.00 20.44
CA GLU A 57 8.42 -22.77 21.64
C GLU A 57 8.00 -21.97 22.87
N TYR A 58 7.45 -22.67 23.85
CA TYR A 58 7.09 -22.09 25.13
C TYR A 58 8.32 -22.02 26.04
N ASN A 59 8.63 -20.82 26.54
CA ASN A 59 9.71 -20.59 27.49
C ASN A 59 9.15 -20.62 28.91
N SER A 60 9.50 -21.65 29.67
CA SER A 60 9.03 -21.85 31.04
C SER A 60 9.56 -20.85 32.06
N LYS A 61 10.71 -20.21 31.78
CA LYS A 61 11.32 -19.24 32.70
C LYS A 61 10.59 -17.90 32.63
N ASP A 62 10.25 -17.49 31.40
CA ASP A 62 9.57 -16.22 31.13
C ASP A 62 8.05 -16.35 31.09
N GLU A 63 7.57 -17.60 31.17
CA GLU A 63 6.16 -18.00 31.13
C GLU A 63 5.44 -17.49 29.87
N VAL A 64 6.10 -17.54 28.73
CA VAL A 64 5.62 -16.96 27.47
C VAL A 64 6.13 -17.77 26.28
N PHE A 65 5.39 -17.76 25.17
CA PHE A 65 5.94 -18.27 23.91
C PHE A 65 6.94 -17.26 23.32
N ASN A 66 8.01 -17.77 22.72
CA ASN A 66 8.99 -16.92 22.06
C ASN A 66 8.35 -16.12 20.91
N SER A 67 8.77 -14.88 20.74
CA SER A 67 8.33 -14.07 19.60
C SER A 67 8.72 -14.73 18.28
N SER A 68 7.90 -14.55 17.24
CA SER A 68 8.14 -15.14 15.92
C SER A 68 8.04 -14.06 14.86
N THR A 69 9.00 -14.04 13.93
CA THR A 69 9.05 -13.10 12.82
C THR A 69 8.60 -13.77 11.52
N PHE A 70 7.97 -13.00 10.64
CA PHE A 70 7.54 -13.44 9.32
C PHE A 70 7.38 -12.24 8.38
N ASP A 71 7.39 -12.50 7.08
CA ASP A 71 7.10 -11.47 6.08
C ASP A 71 5.67 -11.60 5.57
N ILE A 72 5.03 -10.46 5.33
CA ILE A 72 3.75 -10.34 4.66
C ILE A 72 4.02 -9.82 3.26
N ILE A 73 3.63 -10.60 2.25
CA ILE A 73 3.86 -10.33 0.84
C ILE A 73 2.53 -10.00 0.17
N ALA A 74 2.36 -8.73 -0.19
CA ALA A 74 1.23 -8.23 -0.95
C ALA A 74 1.62 -8.09 -2.43
N VAL A 75 0.84 -8.69 -3.33
CA VAL A 75 1.04 -8.60 -4.78
C VAL A 75 -0.22 -8.06 -5.42
N SER A 76 -0.09 -6.98 -6.19
CA SER A 76 -1.21 -6.38 -6.93
C SER A 76 -1.37 -6.98 -8.33
N ASN A 77 -2.38 -6.52 -9.07
CA ASN A 77 -2.44 -6.69 -10.52
C ASN A 77 -1.92 -5.47 -11.30
N ILE A 78 -1.27 -4.50 -10.63
CA ILE A 78 -0.73 -3.30 -11.27
C ILE A 78 0.59 -3.67 -11.98
N PRO A 79 0.73 -3.44 -13.29
CA PRO A 79 1.95 -3.77 -14.01
C PRO A 79 3.17 -2.98 -13.52
N LYS A 80 4.35 -3.61 -13.50
CA LYS A 80 5.61 -2.97 -13.10
C LYS A 80 5.98 -1.72 -13.91
N VAL A 81 5.48 -1.61 -15.14
CA VAL A 81 5.78 -0.49 -16.07
C VAL A 81 5.12 0.82 -15.66
N ARG A 82 4.14 0.78 -14.75
CA ARG A 82 3.46 1.96 -14.23
C ARG A 82 4.41 2.73 -13.31
N SER A 83 4.65 4.00 -13.62
CA SER A 83 5.58 4.86 -12.87
C SER A 83 4.97 5.44 -11.59
N GLU A 84 3.65 5.39 -11.45
CA GLU A 84 2.97 5.93 -10.28
C GLU A 84 3.27 5.13 -9.00
N THR A 85 3.24 5.82 -7.88
CA THR A 85 3.30 5.21 -6.54
C THR A 85 1.92 4.73 -6.16
N PHE A 86 1.81 3.45 -5.81
CA PHE A 86 0.59 2.86 -5.30
C PHE A 86 0.81 2.42 -3.88
N VAL A 87 -0.20 2.62 -3.04
CA VAL A 87 -0.19 2.21 -1.64
C VAL A 87 -1.38 1.30 -1.35
N TYR A 88 -1.28 0.55 -0.26
CA TYR A 88 -2.35 -0.27 0.24
C TYR A 88 -2.43 -0.18 1.76
N ASP A 89 -3.62 -0.50 2.25
CA ASP A 89 -3.89 -0.59 3.68
C ASP A 89 -4.01 -2.07 4.05
N LEU A 90 -3.36 -2.46 5.15
CA LEU A 90 -3.37 -3.80 5.71
C LEU A 90 -4.23 -3.82 6.98
N SER A 91 -5.18 -4.74 7.06
CA SER A 91 -6.10 -4.86 8.19
C SER A 91 -6.09 -6.28 8.76
N LEU A 92 -6.30 -6.39 10.07
CA LEU A 92 -6.55 -7.67 10.73
C LEU A 92 -8.03 -8.03 10.61
N VAL A 93 -8.33 -9.18 10.01
CA VAL A 93 -9.71 -9.70 9.89
C VAL A 93 -10.02 -10.61 11.07
N LYS A 94 -9.06 -11.48 11.42
CA LYS A 94 -9.26 -12.51 12.44
C LYS A 94 -7.95 -12.79 13.15
N ASN A 95 -8.02 -12.89 14.47
CA ASN A 95 -6.91 -13.36 15.31
C ASN A 95 -7.48 -14.22 16.44
N GLN A 96 -7.19 -15.51 16.42
CA GLN A 96 -7.70 -16.46 17.39
C GLN A 96 -6.63 -17.49 17.74
N ALA A 97 -6.57 -17.88 19.00
CA ALA A 97 -5.70 -18.93 19.49
C ALA A 97 -6.48 -19.89 20.40
N TYR A 98 -6.11 -21.17 20.35
CA TYR A 98 -6.73 -22.26 21.07
C TYR A 98 -5.66 -23.20 21.58
N CYS A 99 -5.86 -23.77 22.76
CA CYS A 99 -5.01 -24.84 23.28
C CYS A 99 -5.81 -26.13 23.41
N LYS A 100 -5.18 -27.23 23.02
CA LYS A 100 -5.66 -28.59 23.28
C LYS A 100 -5.06 -29.08 24.58
N TYR A 101 -5.90 -29.53 25.49
CA TYR A 101 -5.48 -30.11 26.76
C TYR A 101 -5.19 -31.62 26.64
N LEU A 102 -4.53 -32.20 27.65
CA LEU A 102 -4.23 -33.63 27.68
C LEU A 102 -5.49 -34.51 27.70
N ASP A 103 -6.59 -34.02 28.26
CA ASP A 103 -7.92 -34.65 28.24
C ASP A 103 -8.63 -34.53 26.86
N SER A 104 -7.96 -33.97 25.86
CA SER A 104 -8.44 -33.69 24.51
C SER A 104 -9.50 -32.60 24.38
N SER A 105 -9.84 -31.89 25.45
CA SER A 105 -10.65 -30.67 25.37
C SER A 105 -9.90 -29.53 24.68
N PHE A 106 -10.64 -28.55 24.17
CA PHE A 106 -10.10 -27.32 23.59
C PHE A 106 -10.64 -26.11 24.33
N SER A 107 -9.77 -25.17 24.68
CA SER A 107 -10.18 -23.86 25.17
C SER A 107 -9.56 -22.75 24.34
N LYS A 108 -10.30 -21.64 24.26
CA LYS A 108 -9.80 -20.40 23.66
C LYS A 108 -8.85 -19.74 24.63
N ILE A 109 -7.73 -19.26 24.12
CA ILE A 109 -6.74 -18.48 24.87
C ILE A 109 -6.58 -17.09 24.25
N ASP A 110 -5.84 -16.23 24.94
CA ASP A 110 -5.43 -14.95 24.38
C ASP A 110 -4.55 -15.18 23.14
N ALA A 111 -4.95 -14.55 22.03
CA ALA A 111 -4.22 -14.60 20.79
C ALA A 111 -3.01 -13.65 20.83
N PRO A 112 -1.93 -13.91 20.07
CA PRO A 112 -0.77 -13.03 20.05
C PRO A 112 -1.10 -11.67 19.47
N SER A 113 -0.47 -10.61 19.99
CA SER A 113 -0.43 -9.31 19.31
C SER A 113 0.44 -9.42 18.06
N ILE A 114 0.04 -8.71 17.00
CA ILE A 114 0.72 -8.73 15.71
C ILE A 114 1.28 -7.34 15.47
N PHE A 115 2.57 -7.24 15.22
CA PHE A 115 3.23 -5.98 14.93
C PHE A 115 3.76 -6.00 13.51
N VAL A 116 3.49 -4.96 12.74
CA VAL A 116 3.85 -4.87 11.32
C VAL A 116 4.68 -3.62 11.08
N SER A 117 5.75 -3.75 10.29
CA SER A 117 6.56 -2.60 9.91
C SER A 117 5.77 -1.67 8.99
N ASN A 118 5.73 -0.38 9.35
CA ASN A 118 5.07 0.68 8.60
C ASN A 118 6.04 1.33 7.58
N SER A 119 5.55 2.34 6.85
CA SER A 119 6.34 3.04 5.83
C SER A 119 7.54 3.84 6.37
N LEU A 120 7.63 4.02 7.69
CA LEU A 120 8.75 4.66 8.39
C LEU A 120 9.75 3.64 8.96
N GLY A 121 9.50 2.34 8.76
CA GLY A 121 10.32 1.26 9.33
C GLY A 121 10.06 1.01 10.82
N LEU A 122 9.04 1.64 11.42
CA LEU A 122 8.61 1.41 12.80
C LEU A 122 7.57 0.29 12.83
N TYR A 123 7.46 -0.40 13.96
CA TYR A 123 6.47 -1.47 14.15
C TYR A 123 5.24 -0.93 14.87
N ASP A 124 4.09 -1.06 14.21
CA ASP A 124 2.80 -0.69 14.77
C ASP A 124 1.99 -1.97 15.05
N GLU A 125 1.24 -1.98 16.15
CA GLU A 125 0.31 -3.07 16.44
C GLU A 125 -0.85 -3.06 15.45
N LEU A 126 -1.05 -4.18 14.76
CA LEU A 126 -2.15 -4.37 13.82
C LEU A 126 -3.40 -4.84 14.58
N LEU A 127 -4.38 -3.95 14.68
CA LEU A 127 -5.65 -4.20 15.35
C LEU A 127 -6.77 -4.39 14.31
N ILE A 128 -7.86 -5.05 14.72
CA ILE A 128 -9.07 -5.18 13.88
C ILE A 128 -9.66 -3.80 13.55
N THR A 129 -9.56 -2.87 14.51
CA THR A 129 -10.12 -1.51 14.40
C THR A 129 -9.14 -0.49 13.81
N ASN A 130 -7.85 -0.83 13.69
CA ASN A 130 -6.81 0.11 13.25
C ASN A 130 -5.90 -0.55 12.19
N PRO A 131 -6.18 -0.32 10.89
CA PRO A 131 -5.35 -0.85 9.82
C PRO A 131 -4.02 -0.09 9.72
N ILE A 132 -2.96 -0.77 9.29
CA ILE A 132 -1.71 -0.11 8.89
C ILE A 132 -1.91 0.46 7.50
N ARG A 133 -1.77 1.78 7.36
CA ARG A 133 -2.08 2.50 6.13
C ARG A 133 -0.82 2.89 5.35
N GLY A 134 -1.00 3.09 4.04
CA GLY A 134 0.02 3.70 3.21
C GLY A 134 1.26 2.83 2.96
N LEU A 135 1.13 1.51 3.03
CA LEU A 135 2.21 0.59 2.68
C LEU A 135 2.46 0.65 1.18
N LYS A 136 3.71 0.91 0.77
CA LYS A 136 4.06 1.19 -0.62
C LYS A 136 4.29 -0.09 -1.42
N LEU A 137 3.71 -0.16 -2.62
CA LEU A 137 4.00 -1.21 -3.61
C LEU A 137 5.23 -0.82 -4.45
N ASP A 138 6.40 -0.88 -3.84
CA ASP A 138 7.69 -0.42 -4.36
C ASP A 138 8.59 -1.53 -4.94
N SER A 139 8.18 -2.79 -4.80
CA SER A 139 8.87 -3.96 -5.35
C SER A 139 8.04 -4.64 -6.44
N TYR A 140 8.52 -5.77 -6.98
CA TYR A 140 7.84 -6.48 -8.06
C TYR A 140 7.91 -8.00 -7.91
N VAL A 141 6.78 -8.68 -8.17
CA VAL A 141 6.69 -10.14 -8.24
C VAL A 141 5.97 -10.53 -9.52
N SER A 142 6.61 -11.38 -10.33
CA SER A 142 6.06 -11.87 -11.62
C SER A 142 5.53 -10.76 -12.53
N GLY A 143 6.19 -9.60 -12.55
CA GLY A 143 5.84 -8.46 -13.40
C GLY A 143 4.78 -7.50 -12.83
N PHE A 144 4.27 -7.74 -11.62
CA PHE A 144 3.31 -6.88 -10.94
C PHE A 144 3.93 -6.17 -9.74
N LYS A 145 3.46 -4.96 -9.43
CA LYS A 145 3.87 -4.21 -8.23
C LYS A 145 3.49 -4.99 -6.97
N ALA A 146 4.40 -5.02 -6.03
CA ALA A 146 4.32 -5.80 -4.82
C ALA A 146 4.98 -5.06 -3.64
N ASN A 147 4.74 -5.56 -2.44
CA ASN A 147 5.41 -5.14 -1.21
C ASN A 147 5.69 -6.38 -0.36
N SER A 148 6.83 -6.38 0.32
CA SER A 148 7.14 -7.33 1.38
C SER A 148 7.40 -6.52 2.64
N THR A 149 6.60 -6.71 3.68
CA THR A 149 6.81 -6.04 4.96
C THR A 149 7.01 -7.08 6.05
N SER A 150 7.96 -6.85 6.95
CA SER A 150 8.21 -7.74 8.07
C SER A 150 7.21 -7.50 9.19
N ALA A 151 6.86 -8.58 9.86
CA ALA A 151 5.94 -8.59 10.98
C ALA A 151 6.45 -9.54 12.06
N TYR A 152 5.98 -9.37 13.28
CA TYR A 152 6.25 -10.30 14.36
C TYR A 152 5.04 -10.49 15.28
N LEU A 153 5.05 -11.61 15.99
CA LEU A 153 4.06 -11.98 16.98
C LEU A 153 4.64 -11.83 18.38
N GLU A 154 3.87 -11.23 19.29
CA GLU A 154 4.14 -11.26 20.73
C GLU A 154 3.01 -11.96 21.45
N TYR A 155 3.38 -12.84 22.37
CA TYR A 155 2.44 -13.64 23.14
C TYR A 155 2.32 -13.07 24.55
N LYS A 156 1.12 -13.17 25.11
CA LYS A 156 0.92 -12.88 26.53
C LYS A 156 1.46 -14.03 27.39
N LYS A 157 1.77 -13.71 28.64
CA LYS A 157 2.19 -14.70 29.62
C LYS A 157 1.09 -15.73 29.87
N ILE A 158 1.49 -16.99 29.95
CA ILE A 158 0.67 -18.13 30.37
C ILE A 158 1.45 -18.80 31.50
N PRO A 159 0.97 -18.79 32.75
CA PRO A 159 1.72 -19.35 33.87
C PRO A 159 2.14 -20.80 33.61
N SER A 160 3.37 -21.15 34.00
CA SER A 160 3.94 -22.48 33.82
C SER A 160 3.07 -23.59 34.40
N LYS A 161 2.44 -23.35 35.55
CA LYS A 161 1.48 -24.27 36.19
C LYS A 161 0.22 -24.55 35.35
N ASP A 162 -0.21 -23.60 34.52
CA ASP A 162 -1.40 -23.71 33.67
C ASP A 162 -1.03 -24.38 32.33
N PHE A 163 0.25 -24.32 31.96
CA PHE A 163 0.80 -24.91 30.75
C PHE A 163 1.25 -26.36 30.95
N PHE A 164 2.19 -26.59 31.87
CA PHE A 164 2.74 -27.91 32.15
C PHE A 164 1.69 -28.80 32.82
N ASN A 165 1.64 -30.06 32.38
CA ASN A 165 0.68 -31.10 32.82
C ASN A 165 -0.78 -30.90 32.39
N HIS A 166 -1.11 -29.82 31.70
CA HIS A 166 -2.48 -29.56 31.25
C HIS A 166 -2.58 -29.39 29.74
N ILE A 167 -1.63 -28.70 29.11
CA ILE A 167 -1.69 -28.37 27.68
C ILE A 167 -0.82 -29.32 26.85
N LYS A 168 -1.39 -29.89 25.78
CA LYS A 168 -0.70 -30.73 24.81
C LYS A 168 -0.02 -29.90 23.71
N TYR A 169 -0.77 -28.98 23.12
CA TYR A 169 -0.28 -28.01 22.14
C TYR A 169 -1.28 -26.87 21.98
N CYS A 170 -0.82 -25.73 21.46
CA CYS A 170 -1.67 -24.62 21.06
C CYS A 170 -1.55 -24.38 19.57
N TYR A 171 -2.60 -23.80 18.97
CA TYR A 171 -2.64 -23.41 17.57
C TYR A 171 -3.49 -22.14 17.43
N GLY A 172 -3.24 -21.39 16.37
CA GLY A 172 -3.96 -20.16 16.10
C GLY A 172 -4.13 -19.90 14.62
N VAL A 173 -5.02 -18.96 14.32
CA VAL A 173 -5.26 -18.48 12.97
C VAL A 173 -5.27 -16.97 12.97
N ILE A 174 -4.41 -16.41 12.14
CA ILE A 174 -4.37 -14.99 11.79
C ILE A 174 -4.88 -14.87 10.36
N SER A 175 -5.83 -13.98 10.12
CA SER A 175 -6.33 -13.66 8.79
C SER A 175 -6.21 -12.16 8.56
N LEU A 176 -5.57 -11.82 7.45
CA LEU A 176 -5.29 -10.44 7.05
C LEU A 176 -6.07 -10.12 5.78
N SER A 177 -6.42 -8.86 5.60
CA SER A 177 -6.94 -8.32 4.35
C SER A 177 -6.10 -7.12 3.92
N ALA A 178 -5.95 -6.96 2.61
CA ALA A 178 -5.28 -5.81 2.03
C ALA A 178 -6.15 -5.18 0.96
N GLY A 179 -6.28 -3.86 0.99
CA GLY A 179 -7.03 -3.08 0.00
C GLY A 179 -6.14 -1.96 -0.55
N LEU A 180 -6.18 -1.72 -1.86
CA LEU A 180 -5.51 -0.56 -2.42
C LEU A 180 -6.10 0.72 -1.82
N SER A 181 -5.22 1.66 -1.50
CA SER A 181 -5.57 2.98 -1.00
C SER A 181 -5.11 3.98 -2.08
N LEU A 182 -6.05 4.76 -2.62
CA LEU A 182 -5.81 5.75 -3.69
C LEU A 182 -5.86 7.16 -3.11
#